data_AF-A0A7Y7TM90-F1
#
_entry.id   AF-A0A7Y7TM90-F1
#
_cell.length_a   1.000
_cell.length_b   1.000
_cell.length_c   1.000
_cell.angle_alpha   90.00
_cell.angle_beta   90.00
_cell.angle_gamma   90.00
#
_symmetry.space_group_name_H-M   'P 1'
#
loop_
_entity.id
_entity.type
_entity.pdbx_description
1 polymer ?
#
loop_
_entity_poly.entity_id
_entity_poly.type
_entity_poly.pdbx_seq_one_letter_code
_entity_poly.pdbx_strand_id
1 'polypeptide(L)'
;MADLILQIKYGGLGDHLFYSHIPRIAKESGTYERVMLSTKSEFRHPDYRTLVWETNPYFDGFVDADGLYPEFAEVGNDENLLDRIMLDLGLDDGQRWHDPEIYYTPKAVPQLTDRNIYDPNYVSYVGNIHSYDLSRYVRKNKVKIDYKMRQRNIAIDIPVNQELDTPTLEDFCDLILSCNRFYCLSSGAATLAAALKKPATVFFGAGQKPMFHHSKLHSYVLIEVSTVTSIRQRVSSWVNSCKIRFWEQS
;
A
#
# COMPACT_ATOMS: atom_id res chain seq x y z
N MET A 1 -21.16 -13.84 23.32
CA MET A 1 -19.72 -13.44 23.31
C MET A 1 -19.67 -11.95 22.96
N ALA A 2 -18.52 -11.29 22.99
CA ALA A 2 -18.45 -9.85 22.68
C ALA A 2 -18.36 -9.61 21.16
N ASP A 3 -18.78 -8.43 20.72
CA ASP A 3 -18.55 -7.95 19.36
C ASP A 3 -17.20 -7.23 19.27
N LEU A 4 -16.45 -7.45 18.20
CA LEU A 4 -15.29 -6.65 17.82
C LEU A 4 -15.73 -5.59 16.80
N ILE A 5 -15.61 -4.32 17.16
CA ILE A 5 -15.87 -3.21 16.25
C ILE A 5 -14.53 -2.58 15.89
N LEU A 6 -14.15 -2.63 14.61
CA LEU A 6 -12.93 -2.01 14.09
C LEU A 6 -13.25 -0.61 13.56
N GLN A 7 -12.32 0.33 13.68
CA GLN A 7 -12.46 1.67 13.08
C GLN A 7 -11.16 2.07 12.37
N ILE A 8 -11.24 2.33 11.07
CA ILE A 8 -10.07 2.72 10.27
C ILE A 8 -9.97 4.24 10.21
N LYS A 9 -8.92 4.80 10.81
CA LYS A 9 -8.70 6.25 10.90
C LYS A 9 -8.26 6.90 9.59
N TYR A 10 -7.57 6.17 8.73
CA TYR A 10 -7.03 6.68 7.46
C TYR A 10 -7.67 5.95 6.30
N GLY A 11 -8.26 6.66 5.33
CA GLY A 11 -9.00 6.02 4.25
C GLY A 11 -8.19 5.40 3.11
N GLY A 12 -6.90 5.09 3.27
CA GLY A 12 -6.09 4.47 2.21
C GLY A 12 -6.38 2.98 2.03
N LEU A 13 -6.16 2.46 0.80
CA LEU A 13 -6.35 1.03 0.52
C LEU A 13 -5.51 0.14 1.46
N GLY A 14 -4.23 0.48 1.66
CA GLY A 14 -3.35 -0.25 2.56
C GLY A 14 -3.85 -0.24 4.01
N ASP A 15 -4.42 0.88 4.46
CA ASP A 15 -4.93 1.04 5.83
C ASP A 15 -6.10 0.08 6.11
N HIS A 16 -6.99 -0.16 5.14
CA HIS A 16 -8.03 -1.18 5.28
C HIS A 16 -7.47 -2.60 5.19
N LEU A 17 -6.57 -2.86 4.25
CA LEU A 17 -5.99 -4.19 4.06
C LEU A 17 -5.16 -4.66 5.26
N PHE A 18 -4.56 -3.76 6.04
CA PHE A 18 -3.84 -4.15 7.26
C PHE A 18 -4.74 -4.76 8.36
N TYR A 19 -6.06 -4.64 8.23
CA TYR A 19 -7.03 -5.22 9.16
C TYR A 19 -7.83 -6.36 8.53
N SER A 20 -7.60 -6.71 7.27
CA SER A 20 -8.52 -7.58 6.53
C SER A 20 -8.42 -9.07 6.90
N HIS A 21 -7.34 -9.47 7.58
CA HIS A 21 -7.16 -10.81 8.16
C HIS A 21 -7.85 -10.98 9.52
N ILE A 22 -8.17 -9.88 10.22
CA ILE A 22 -8.74 -9.89 11.57
C ILE A 22 -10.07 -10.64 11.65
N PRO A 23 -11.03 -10.47 10.71
CA PRO A 23 -12.31 -11.18 10.78
C PRO A 23 -12.17 -12.70 10.91
N ARG A 24 -11.32 -13.33 10.10
CA ARG A 24 -11.09 -14.78 10.15
C ARG A 24 -10.51 -15.20 11.50
N ILE A 25 -9.44 -14.54 11.94
CA ILE A 25 -8.72 -14.90 13.18
C ILE A 25 -9.61 -14.72 14.42
N ALA A 26 -10.38 -13.63 14.47
CA ALA A 26 -11.30 -13.36 15.56
C ALA A 26 -12.39 -14.44 15.68
N LYS A 27 -12.90 -14.93 14.54
CA LYS A 27 -13.92 -16.00 14.49
C LYS A 27 -13.33 -17.37 14.81
N GLU A 28 -12.18 -17.71 14.23
CA GLU A 28 -11.53 -19.02 14.44
C GLU A 28 -11.01 -19.20 15.88
N SER A 29 -10.57 -18.13 16.53
CA SER A 29 -10.17 -18.17 17.95
C SER A 29 -11.36 -18.31 18.90
N GLY A 30 -12.59 -18.00 18.46
CA GLY A 30 -13.77 -17.94 19.31
C GLY A 30 -13.78 -16.77 20.30
N THR A 31 -12.85 -15.82 20.17
CA THR A 31 -12.74 -14.64 21.06
C THR A 31 -13.92 -13.70 20.89
N TYR A 32 -14.38 -13.53 19.65
CA TYR A 32 -15.48 -12.63 19.31
C TYR A 32 -16.59 -13.35 18.55
N GLU A 33 -17.83 -12.94 18.84
CA GLU A 33 -19.01 -13.47 18.16
C GLU A 33 -19.17 -12.87 16.77
N ARG A 34 -18.96 -11.55 16.68
CA ARG A 34 -19.09 -10.75 15.47
C ARG A 34 -17.90 -9.82 15.30
N VAL A 35 -17.54 -9.57 14.07
CA VAL A 35 -16.52 -8.61 13.65
C VAL A 35 -17.17 -7.62 12.70
N MET A 36 -17.29 -6.38 13.13
CA MET A 36 -17.97 -5.31 12.42
C MET A 36 -17.02 -4.15 12.16
N LEU A 37 -17.33 -3.34 11.15
CA LEU A 37 -16.61 -2.09 10.89
C LEU A 37 -17.49 -0.90 11.27
N SER A 38 -16.92 0.03 12.02
CA SER A 38 -17.54 1.31 12.30
C SER A 38 -17.83 2.06 11.00
N THR A 39 -19.05 2.57 10.85
CA THR A 39 -19.43 3.50 9.76
C THR A 39 -18.69 4.84 9.84
N LYS A 40 -17.98 5.10 10.94
CA LYS A 40 -17.10 6.27 11.13
C LYS A 40 -15.71 6.07 10.51
N SER A 41 -15.42 4.89 9.97
CA SER A 41 -14.16 4.63 9.26
C SER A 41 -14.05 5.48 8.00
N GLU A 42 -12.85 6.01 7.73
CA GLU A 42 -12.61 6.75 6.50
C GLU A 42 -12.47 5.80 5.29
N PHE A 43 -12.96 6.23 4.13
CA PHE A 43 -12.77 5.54 2.85
C PHE A 43 -12.43 6.55 1.77
N ARG A 44 -11.25 6.46 1.15
CA ARG A 44 -10.91 7.33 -0.01
C ARG A 44 -11.56 6.87 -1.31
N HIS A 45 -12.01 5.62 -1.38
CA HIS A 45 -12.69 5.07 -2.54
C HIS A 45 -13.79 4.08 -2.10
N PRO A 46 -14.99 4.11 -2.72
CA PRO A 46 -16.07 3.20 -2.36
C PRO A 46 -15.69 1.72 -2.55
N ASP A 47 -14.93 1.37 -3.58
CA ASP A 47 -14.50 -0.02 -3.84
C ASP A 47 -13.74 -0.67 -2.68
N TYR A 48 -13.11 0.10 -1.80
CA TYR A 48 -12.41 -0.47 -0.64
C TYR A 48 -13.39 -1.16 0.31
N ARG A 49 -14.59 -0.58 0.45
CA ARG A 49 -15.67 -1.14 1.25
C ARG A 49 -16.06 -2.51 0.71
N THR A 50 -16.35 -2.57 -0.58
CA THR A 50 -16.83 -3.79 -1.22
C THR A 50 -15.72 -4.84 -1.28
N LEU A 51 -14.57 -4.50 -1.84
CA LEU A 51 -13.49 -5.46 -2.07
C LEU A 51 -12.91 -6.02 -0.77
N VAL A 52 -12.62 -5.17 0.23
CA VAL A 52 -11.91 -5.61 1.44
C VAL A 52 -12.86 -6.21 2.46
N TRP A 53 -14.05 -5.63 2.63
CA TRP A 53 -14.95 -5.98 3.73
C TRP A 53 -16.15 -6.80 3.28
N GLU A 54 -16.91 -6.34 2.29
CA GLU A 54 -18.16 -7.01 1.91
C GLU A 54 -17.94 -8.38 1.24
N THR A 55 -16.78 -8.61 0.62
CA THR A 55 -16.44 -9.95 0.11
C THR A 55 -15.93 -10.91 1.20
N ASN A 56 -15.56 -10.41 2.39
CA ASN A 56 -14.98 -11.23 3.45
C ASN A 56 -16.06 -12.07 4.16
N PRO A 57 -16.02 -13.41 4.08
CA PRO A 57 -17.08 -14.27 4.63
C PRO A 57 -17.11 -14.31 6.16
N TYR A 58 -16.07 -13.80 6.83
CA TYR A 58 -16.00 -13.73 8.29
C TYR A 58 -16.43 -12.36 8.85
N PHE A 59 -16.75 -11.40 7.97
CA PHE A 59 -17.15 -10.06 8.33
C PHE A 59 -18.68 -9.96 8.50
N ASP A 60 -19.14 -9.42 9.63
CA ASP A 60 -20.57 -9.38 9.98
C ASP A 60 -21.28 -8.08 9.59
N GLY A 61 -20.56 -7.12 9.01
CA GLY A 61 -21.14 -5.91 8.45
C GLY A 61 -20.72 -4.62 9.16
N PHE A 62 -21.47 -3.55 8.89
CA PHE A 62 -21.16 -2.21 9.36
C PHE A 62 -22.08 -1.80 10.51
N VAL A 63 -21.55 -1.01 11.45
CA VAL A 63 -22.30 -0.53 12.62
C VAL A 63 -22.00 0.94 12.90
N ASP A 64 -23.02 1.70 13.28
CA ASP A 64 -22.84 3.09 13.74
C ASP A 64 -22.47 3.12 15.23
N ALA A 65 -21.22 2.78 15.51
CA ALA A 65 -20.62 2.79 16.84
C ALA A 65 -19.13 3.12 16.72
N ASP A 66 -18.52 3.60 17.81
CA ASP A 66 -17.06 3.75 17.85
C ASP A 66 -16.39 2.37 17.83
N GLY A 67 -15.29 2.26 17.09
CA GLY A 67 -14.49 1.05 17.01
C GLY A 67 -13.09 1.21 17.60
N LEU A 68 -12.42 0.08 17.77
CA LEU A 68 -11.03 0.00 18.15
C LEU A 68 -10.13 0.37 16.98
N TYR A 69 -9.12 1.18 17.29
CA TYR A 69 -8.03 1.53 16.39
C TYR A 69 -6.72 1.46 17.19
N PRO A 70 -5.98 0.33 17.13
CA PRO A 70 -4.69 0.23 17.79
C PRO A 70 -3.72 1.32 17.32
N GLU A 71 -3.11 2.02 18.28
CA GLU A 71 -2.04 2.97 18.01
C GLU A 71 -0.74 2.44 18.59
N PHE A 72 0.26 2.24 17.74
CA PHE A 72 1.60 1.79 18.14
C PHE A 72 2.66 2.53 17.33
N ALA A 73 3.79 2.81 17.97
CA ALA A 73 4.89 3.57 17.37
C ALA A 73 5.83 2.69 16.53
N GLU A 74 5.97 1.43 16.94
CA GLU A 74 6.94 0.45 16.45
C GLU A 74 6.33 -0.95 16.44
N VAL A 75 6.96 -1.85 15.67
CA VAL A 75 6.57 -3.25 15.49
C VAL A 75 7.75 -4.10 15.96
N GLY A 76 7.49 -5.21 16.66
CA GLY A 76 8.54 -6.11 17.13
C GLY A 76 9.40 -6.72 16.00
N ASN A 77 10.58 -7.22 16.33
CA ASN A 77 11.51 -7.76 15.33
C ASN A 77 11.01 -9.05 14.64
N ASP A 78 10.18 -9.82 15.33
CA ASP A 78 9.70 -11.13 14.87
C ASP A 78 8.26 -11.08 14.33
N GLU A 79 7.70 -9.89 14.19
CA GLU A 79 6.32 -9.66 13.77
C GLU A 79 6.27 -8.58 12.68
N ASN A 80 5.17 -8.50 11.94
CA ASN A 80 4.89 -7.43 11.01
C ASN A 80 3.75 -6.53 11.51
N LEU A 81 3.41 -5.53 10.70
CA LEU A 81 2.36 -4.57 11.01
C LEU A 81 0.99 -5.24 11.30
N LEU A 82 0.65 -6.28 10.55
CA LEU A 82 -0.63 -6.99 10.66
C LEU A 82 -0.70 -7.83 11.93
N ASP A 83 0.41 -8.47 12.31
CA ASP A 83 0.56 -9.17 13.58
C ASP A 83 0.38 -8.20 14.75
N ARG A 84 1.03 -7.03 14.69
CA ARG A 84 0.94 -6.03 15.75
C ARG A 84 -0.48 -5.55 15.97
N ILE A 85 -1.22 -5.28 14.89
CA ILE A 85 -2.64 -4.90 14.95
C ILE A 85 -3.46 -6.02 15.61
N MET A 86 -3.26 -7.27 15.19
CA MET A 86 -3.96 -8.42 15.75
C MET A 86 -3.69 -8.56 17.27
N LEU A 87 -2.44 -8.50 17.68
CA LEU A 87 -2.03 -8.63 19.08
C LEU A 87 -2.58 -7.50 19.96
N ASP A 88 -2.59 -6.26 19.47
CA ASP A 88 -3.15 -5.12 20.19
C ASP A 88 -4.68 -5.17 20.33
N LEU A 89 -5.35 -5.96 19.48
CA LEU A 89 -6.78 -6.29 19.62
C LEU A 89 -7.02 -7.48 20.57
N GLY A 90 -5.98 -8.02 21.20
CA GLY A 90 -6.08 -9.17 22.10
C GLY A 90 -6.28 -10.50 21.38
N LEU A 91 -5.91 -10.59 20.10
CA LEU A 91 -5.99 -11.80 19.29
C LEU A 91 -4.57 -12.37 19.10
N ASP A 92 -4.44 -13.70 19.21
CA ASP A 92 -3.21 -14.42 18.84
C ASP A 92 -3.56 -15.82 18.36
N ASP A 93 -3.21 -16.16 17.13
CA ASP A 93 -3.38 -17.49 16.53
C ASP A 93 -2.08 -18.33 16.58
N GLY A 94 -1.04 -17.82 17.25
CA GLY A 94 0.27 -18.44 17.33
C GLY A 94 1.11 -18.32 16.06
N GLN A 95 0.64 -17.62 15.03
CA GLN A 95 1.36 -17.37 13.78
C GLN A 95 1.87 -15.94 13.70
N ARG A 96 2.90 -15.72 12.88
CA ARG A 96 3.51 -14.40 12.66
C ARG A 96 3.77 -14.21 11.17
N TRP A 97 3.97 -12.96 10.78
CA TRP A 97 4.12 -12.50 9.41
C TRP A 97 2.86 -12.70 8.58
N HIS A 98 1.71 -12.32 9.13
CA HIS A 98 0.44 -12.35 8.43
C HIS A 98 0.46 -11.48 7.18
N ASP A 99 -0.03 -12.02 6.07
CA ASP A 99 -0.37 -11.21 4.91
C ASP A 99 -1.82 -10.73 5.01
N PRO A 100 -2.16 -9.60 4.36
CA PRO A 100 -3.55 -9.18 4.21
C PRO A 100 -4.37 -10.25 3.46
N GLU A 101 -5.68 -10.25 3.71
CA GLU A 101 -6.63 -11.17 3.07
C GLU A 101 -7.64 -10.41 2.22
N ILE A 102 -7.94 -10.93 1.04
CA ILE A 102 -9.12 -10.55 0.27
C ILE A 102 -9.77 -11.81 -0.27
N TYR A 103 -11.08 -11.75 -0.52
CA TYR A 103 -11.88 -12.91 -0.92
C TYR A 103 -12.42 -12.78 -2.35
N TYR A 104 -12.07 -11.69 -3.03
CA TYR A 104 -12.23 -11.55 -4.47
C TYR A 104 -11.32 -12.54 -5.19
N THR A 105 -11.87 -13.23 -6.20
CA THR A 105 -11.11 -14.12 -7.08
C THR A 105 -10.83 -13.38 -8.39
N PRO A 106 -9.60 -12.91 -8.63
CA PRO A 106 -9.30 -12.14 -9.82
C PRO A 106 -9.36 -12.99 -11.09
N LYS A 107 -9.75 -12.35 -12.17
CA LYS A 107 -9.86 -12.96 -13.50
C LYS A 107 -8.56 -12.77 -14.25
N ALA A 108 -8.13 -13.84 -14.93
CA ALA A 108 -6.98 -13.77 -15.80
C ALA A 108 -7.24 -12.83 -16.99
N VAL A 109 -6.26 -12.00 -17.29
CA VAL A 109 -6.21 -11.04 -18.39
C VAL A 109 -5.10 -11.48 -19.34
N PRO A 110 -5.38 -12.34 -20.35
CA PRO A 110 -4.35 -13.04 -21.12
C PRO A 110 -3.33 -12.12 -21.80
N GLN A 111 -3.74 -10.91 -22.20
CA GLN A 111 -2.84 -9.93 -22.83
C GLN A 111 -1.74 -9.41 -21.89
N LEU A 112 -1.85 -9.63 -20.58
CA LEU A 112 -0.90 -9.18 -19.56
C LEU A 112 0.06 -10.26 -19.07
N THR A 113 -0.15 -11.55 -19.41
CA THR A 113 0.59 -12.69 -18.84
C THR A 113 2.11 -12.54 -18.90
N ASP A 114 2.64 -12.03 -20.01
CA ASP A 114 4.10 -11.83 -20.20
C ASP A 114 4.55 -10.37 -20.05
N ARG A 115 3.72 -9.54 -19.41
CA ARG A 115 3.93 -8.10 -19.31
C ARG A 115 4.38 -7.69 -17.92
N ASN A 116 5.40 -6.86 -17.87
CA ASN A 116 5.89 -6.24 -16.64
C ASN A 116 5.21 -4.88 -16.45
N ILE A 117 4.53 -4.70 -15.31
CA ILE A 117 3.70 -3.52 -15.07
C ILE A 117 4.24 -2.75 -13.87
N TYR A 118 4.27 -1.42 -13.98
CA TYR A 118 4.65 -0.51 -12.90
C TYR A 118 3.48 0.37 -12.47
N ASP A 119 3.13 0.35 -11.18
CA ASP A 119 2.24 1.34 -10.58
C ASP A 119 3.04 2.50 -9.94
N PRO A 120 3.01 3.72 -10.51
CA PRO A 120 3.74 4.85 -9.96
C PRO A 120 3.00 5.54 -8.82
N ASN A 121 1.76 5.13 -8.51
CA ASN A 121 0.86 5.89 -7.67
C ASN A 121 1.08 5.62 -6.17
N TYR A 122 0.91 6.67 -5.36
CA TYR A 122 0.94 6.57 -3.91
C TYR A 122 0.10 7.67 -3.28
N VAL A 123 -0.18 7.52 -1.97
CA VAL A 123 -0.88 8.55 -1.19
C VAL A 123 -0.12 8.92 0.07
N SER A 124 0.41 7.91 0.76
CA SER A 124 1.21 8.08 1.98
C SER A 124 2.70 8.13 1.66
N TYR A 125 3.52 8.61 2.61
CA TYR A 125 4.96 8.76 2.42
C TYR A 125 5.66 7.43 2.05
N VAL A 126 6.30 7.39 0.88
CA VAL A 126 7.03 6.23 0.34
C VAL A 126 8.56 6.35 0.54
N GLY A 127 8.99 7.24 1.44
CA GLY A 127 10.38 7.62 1.60
C GLY A 127 10.81 8.76 0.67
N ASN A 128 12.03 9.26 0.88
CA ASN A 128 12.64 10.24 0.00
C ASN A 128 13.15 9.55 -1.27
N ILE A 129 12.32 9.55 -2.30
CA ILE A 129 12.58 8.95 -3.61
C ILE A 129 12.11 9.94 -4.70
N HIS A 130 12.84 9.98 -5.81
CA HIS A 130 12.54 10.84 -6.94
C HIS A 130 12.51 10.06 -8.25
N SER A 131 11.68 10.50 -9.20
CA SER A 131 11.54 9.92 -10.54
C SER A 131 12.87 9.74 -11.27
N TYR A 132 13.80 10.71 -11.12
CA TYR A 132 15.12 10.63 -11.72
C TYR A 132 15.95 9.45 -11.18
N ASP A 133 15.99 9.29 -9.86
CA ASP A 133 16.79 8.25 -9.20
C ASP A 133 16.21 6.85 -9.47
N LEU A 134 14.86 6.73 -9.45
CA LEU A 134 14.19 5.48 -9.82
C LEU A 134 14.41 5.13 -11.31
N SER A 135 14.27 6.11 -12.21
CA SER A 135 14.55 5.90 -13.65
C SER A 135 15.98 5.45 -13.88
N ARG A 136 16.94 6.05 -13.15
CA ARG A 136 18.35 5.66 -13.19
C ARG A 136 18.55 4.23 -12.70
N TYR A 137 17.91 3.84 -11.61
CA TYR A 137 17.94 2.47 -11.08
C TYR A 137 17.40 1.48 -12.12
N VAL A 138 16.21 1.74 -12.68
CA VAL A 138 15.55 0.89 -13.69
C VAL A 138 16.48 0.68 -14.89
N ARG A 139 17.09 1.76 -15.41
CA ARG A 139 18.03 1.69 -16.53
C ARG A 139 19.31 0.92 -16.18
N LYS A 140 19.93 1.24 -15.03
CA LYS A 140 21.19 0.62 -14.59
C LYS A 140 21.04 -0.88 -14.40
N ASN A 141 19.92 -1.31 -13.83
CA ASN A 141 19.63 -2.71 -13.53
C ASN A 141 18.88 -3.44 -14.66
N LYS A 142 18.69 -2.78 -15.82
CA LYS A 142 17.99 -3.35 -16.98
C LYS A 142 16.61 -3.91 -16.62
N VAL A 143 15.90 -3.24 -15.71
CA VAL A 143 14.54 -3.61 -15.34
C VAL A 143 13.63 -3.29 -16.53
N LYS A 144 13.02 -4.33 -17.11
CA LYS A 144 12.09 -4.19 -18.22
C LYS A 144 10.70 -3.90 -17.68
N ILE A 145 10.09 -2.80 -18.12
CA ILE A 145 8.71 -2.40 -17.78
C ILE A 145 7.99 -2.16 -19.11
N ASP A 146 6.97 -2.98 -19.39
CA ASP A 146 6.21 -2.92 -20.64
C ASP A 146 5.11 -1.85 -20.56
N TYR A 147 4.47 -1.73 -19.39
CA TYR A 147 3.39 -0.79 -19.13
C TYR A 147 3.58 -0.08 -17.79
N LYS A 148 3.09 1.16 -17.69
CA LYS A 148 2.87 1.82 -16.41
C LYS A 148 1.38 2.08 -16.18
N MET A 149 0.94 2.09 -14.94
CA MET A 149 -0.41 2.56 -14.62
C MET A 149 -0.50 4.06 -14.85
N ARG A 150 -1.68 4.52 -15.28
CA ARG A 150 -2.01 5.93 -15.42
C ARG A 150 -1.73 6.64 -14.09
N GLN A 151 -1.05 7.78 -14.19
CA GLN A 151 -0.76 8.60 -13.03
C GLN A 151 -2.03 9.23 -12.49
N ARG A 152 -2.16 9.21 -11.17
CA ARG A 152 -3.21 9.85 -10.40
C ARG A 152 -2.62 11.08 -9.69
N ASN A 153 -3.24 11.50 -8.59
CA ASN A 153 -2.90 12.74 -7.88
C ASN A 153 -1.41 12.86 -7.51
N ILE A 154 -0.80 11.79 -6.98
CA ILE A 154 0.61 11.79 -6.58
C ILE A 154 1.27 10.52 -7.13
N ALA A 155 2.41 10.70 -7.82
CA ALA A 155 3.09 9.61 -8.50
C ALA A 155 4.61 9.82 -8.60
N ILE A 156 5.38 8.72 -8.68
CA ILE A 156 6.80 8.73 -9.04
C ILE A 156 6.96 8.15 -10.43
N ASP A 157 6.98 9.02 -11.43
CA ASP A 157 7.01 8.59 -12.83
C ASP A 157 8.38 8.08 -13.27
N ILE A 158 8.35 7.21 -14.28
CA ILE A 158 9.51 6.78 -15.05
C ILE A 158 9.13 6.72 -16.54
N PRO A 159 10.08 6.87 -17.47
CA PRO A 159 9.78 6.86 -18.90
C PRO A 159 9.38 5.45 -19.38
N VAL A 160 8.08 5.25 -19.63
CA VAL A 160 7.48 4.06 -20.25
C VAL A 160 6.45 4.56 -21.27
N ASN A 161 6.47 3.98 -22.47
CA ASN A 161 5.70 4.50 -23.61
C ASN A 161 4.21 4.12 -23.58
N GLN A 162 3.85 3.08 -22.84
CA GLN A 162 2.48 2.56 -22.80
C GLN A 162 1.90 2.69 -21.39
N GLU A 163 0.68 3.20 -21.33
CA GLU A 163 -0.07 3.36 -20.08
C GLU A 163 -1.28 2.42 -20.04
N LEU A 164 -1.61 1.94 -18.84
CA LEU A 164 -2.82 1.18 -18.53
C LEU A 164 -3.69 1.96 -17.56
N ASP A 165 -5.00 1.78 -17.64
CA ASP A 165 -5.95 2.33 -16.67
C ASP A 165 -6.85 1.20 -16.18
N THR A 166 -7.24 1.27 -14.91
CA THR A 166 -8.11 0.30 -14.24
C THR A 166 -9.23 1.08 -13.55
N PRO A 167 -10.43 1.15 -14.18
CA PRO A 167 -11.54 1.94 -13.68
C PRO A 167 -12.01 1.52 -12.29
N THR A 168 -11.97 0.22 -12.00
CA THR A 168 -12.36 -0.34 -10.70
C THR A 168 -11.16 -0.96 -9.99
N LEU A 169 -11.32 -1.21 -8.69
CA LEU A 169 -10.32 -1.96 -7.93
C LEU A 169 -10.27 -3.44 -8.32
N GLU A 170 -11.38 -4.01 -8.80
CA GLU A 170 -11.42 -5.36 -9.35
C GLU A 170 -10.55 -5.47 -10.61
N ASP A 171 -10.67 -4.52 -11.54
CA ASP A 171 -9.81 -4.46 -12.74
C ASP A 171 -8.31 -4.37 -12.35
N PHE A 172 -8.02 -3.68 -11.24
CA PHE A 172 -6.66 -3.58 -10.72
C PHE A 172 -6.17 -4.90 -10.11
N CYS A 173 -7.03 -5.63 -9.39
CA CYS A 173 -6.72 -6.99 -8.92
C CYS A 173 -6.43 -7.94 -10.09
N ASP A 174 -7.29 -7.91 -11.12
CA ASP A 174 -7.16 -8.72 -12.33
C ASP A 174 -5.82 -8.43 -13.03
N LEU A 175 -5.46 -7.14 -13.15
CA LEU A 175 -4.19 -6.70 -13.69
C LEU A 175 -2.98 -7.21 -12.87
N ILE A 176 -3.01 -7.04 -11.54
CA ILE A 176 -1.90 -7.45 -10.66
C ILE A 176 -1.67 -8.95 -10.77
N LEU A 177 -2.73 -9.75 -10.68
CA LEU A 177 -2.64 -11.21 -10.79
C LEU A 177 -2.09 -11.63 -12.16
N SER A 178 -2.58 -10.98 -13.22
CA SER A 178 -2.34 -11.39 -14.60
C SER A 178 -0.98 -10.98 -15.14
N CYS A 179 -0.32 -9.96 -14.59
CA CYS A 179 0.98 -9.52 -15.10
C CYS A 179 2.09 -10.55 -14.84
N ASN A 180 3.19 -10.50 -15.59
CA ASN A 180 4.38 -11.31 -15.30
C ASN A 180 5.03 -10.85 -13.98
N ARG A 181 5.45 -9.58 -13.96
CA ARG A 181 6.06 -8.92 -12.80
C ARG A 181 5.35 -7.63 -12.48
N PHE A 182 5.04 -7.45 -11.20
CA PHE A 182 4.47 -6.22 -10.67
C PHE A 182 5.53 -5.39 -9.96
N TYR A 183 5.62 -4.12 -10.34
CA TYR A 183 6.49 -3.13 -9.73
C TYR A 183 5.60 -2.04 -9.13
N CYS A 184 5.89 -1.62 -7.91
CA CYS A 184 5.14 -0.54 -7.29
C CYS A 184 6.01 0.20 -6.28
N LEU A 185 5.47 1.29 -5.75
CA LEU A 185 6.03 1.94 -4.58
C LEU A 185 5.58 1.21 -3.30
N SER A 186 6.18 1.54 -2.17
CA SER A 186 5.72 1.09 -0.86
C SER A 186 4.39 1.75 -0.45
N SER A 187 3.33 1.41 -1.18
CA SER A 187 1.98 1.98 -1.12
C SER A 187 0.93 0.88 -0.92
N GLY A 188 -0.36 1.26 -0.93
CA GLY A 188 -1.46 0.29 -0.85
C GLY A 188 -1.47 -0.73 -1.99
N ALA A 189 -0.82 -0.45 -3.13
CA ALA A 189 -0.67 -1.42 -4.22
C ALA A 189 0.25 -2.59 -3.85
N ALA A 190 1.29 -2.35 -3.03
CA ALA A 190 2.11 -3.42 -2.47
C ALA A 190 1.27 -4.29 -1.54
N THR A 191 0.52 -3.68 -0.60
CA THR A 191 -0.37 -4.42 0.30
C THR A 191 -1.42 -5.24 -0.46
N LEU A 192 -2.00 -4.69 -1.53
CA LEU A 192 -2.95 -5.43 -2.37
C LEU A 192 -2.29 -6.60 -3.10
N ALA A 193 -1.08 -6.41 -3.63
CA ALA A 193 -0.32 -7.50 -4.26
C ALA A 193 -0.02 -8.64 -3.26
N ALA A 194 0.32 -8.31 -2.01
CA ALA A 194 0.47 -9.30 -0.95
C ALA A 194 -0.84 -10.07 -0.69
N ALA A 195 -1.98 -9.37 -0.66
CA ALA A 195 -3.29 -10.00 -0.47
C ALA A 195 -3.63 -10.98 -1.59
N LEU A 196 -3.26 -10.62 -2.82
CA LEU A 196 -3.41 -11.44 -4.03
C LEU A 196 -2.38 -12.55 -4.18
N LYS A 197 -1.47 -12.71 -3.20
CA LYS A 197 -0.34 -13.65 -3.27
C LYS A 197 0.52 -13.45 -4.52
N LYS A 198 0.61 -12.22 -5.01
CA LYS A 198 1.46 -11.82 -6.14
C LYS A 198 2.77 -11.20 -5.62
N PRO A 199 3.94 -11.80 -5.88
CA PRO A 199 5.22 -11.16 -5.62
C PRO A 199 5.36 -9.84 -6.37
N ALA A 200 5.81 -8.81 -5.66
CA ALA A 200 6.06 -7.49 -6.21
C ALA A 200 7.49 -7.05 -5.91
N THR A 201 8.05 -6.22 -6.80
CA THR A 201 9.24 -5.41 -6.48
C THR A 201 8.77 -4.04 -6.00
N VAL A 202 9.04 -3.75 -4.73
CA VAL A 202 8.52 -2.58 -4.03
C VAL A 202 9.65 -1.57 -3.86
N PHE A 203 9.57 -0.46 -4.59
CA PHE A 203 10.53 0.63 -4.47
C PHE A 203 10.18 1.56 -3.31
N PHE A 204 11.19 1.97 -2.55
CA PHE A 204 11.03 2.93 -1.47
C PHE A 204 12.25 3.83 -1.34
N GLY A 205 12.07 4.99 -0.71
CA GLY A 205 13.12 5.97 -0.46
C GLY A 205 13.63 5.97 0.98
N ALA A 206 14.67 6.76 1.23
CA ALA A 206 15.22 6.92 2.58
C ALA A 206 14.19 7.53 3.54
N GLY A 207 14.19 7.09 4.81
CA GLY A 207 13.26 7.58 5.84
C GLY A 207 11.90 6.88 5.89
N GLN A 208 11.59 5.99 4.94
CA GLN A 208 10.42 5.14 5.06
C GLN A 208 10.62 4.12 6.19
N LYS A 209 9.60 3.96 7.06
CA LYS A 209 9.70 3.05 8.20
C LYS A 209 9.67 1.57 7.75
N PRO A 210 10.57 0.71 8.27
CA PRO A 210 10.60 -0.72 7.95
C PRO A 210 9.30 -1.48 8.23
N MET A 211 8.48 -1.03 9.19
CA MET A 211 7.17 -1.64 9.50
C MET A 211 6.22 -1.74 8.28
N PHE A 212 6.41 -0.88 7.27
CA PHE A 212 5.62 -0.92 6.05
C PHE A 212 6.15 -1.96 5.03
N HIS A 213 7.29 -2.60 5.31
CA HIS A 213 7.82 -3.77 4.57
C HIS A 213 7.21 -5.07 5.08
N HIS A 214 5.88 -5.09 5.17
CA HIS A 214 5.12 -6.04 5.96
C HIS A 214 5.06 -7.46 5.36
N SER A 215 5.26 -7.65 4.04
CA SER A 215 5.11 -8.96 3.41
C SER A 215 6.46 -9.53 2.97
N LYS A 216 6.78 -10.75 3.44
CA LYS A 216 7.97 -11.50 3.00
C LYS A 216 7.90 -11.95 1.53
N LEU A 217 6.72 -11.87 0.91
CA LEU A 217 6.51 -12.19 -0.49
C LEU A 217 7.20 -11.18 -1.44
N HIS A 218 7.45 -9.96 -0.96
CA HIS A 218 7.93 -8.87 -1.76
C HIS A 218 9.45 -8.72 -1.73
N SER A 219 9.99 -8.17 -2.82
CA SER A 219 11.37 -7.69 -2.88
C SER A 219 11.39 -6.18 -2.68
N TYR A 220 11.82 -5.73 -1.51
CA TYR A 220 11.93 -4.30 -1.20
C TYR A 220 13.27 -3.74 -1.68
N VAL A 221 13.22 -2.63 -2.43
CA VAL A 221 14.38 -2.00 -3.05
C VAL A 221 14.48 -0.54 -2.64
N LEU A 222 15.51 -0.21 -1.86
CA LEU A 222 15.85 1.16 -1.53
C LEU A 222 16.39 1.88 -2.77
N ILE A 223 15.77 3.00 -3.12
CA ILE A 223 16.24 3.89 -4.17
C ILE A 223 17.06 5.01 -3.54
N GLU A 224 18.37 4.89 -3.67
CA GLU A 224 19.31 5.90 -3.18
C GLU A 224 19.17 7.20 -3.98
N VAL A 225 18.96 8.32 -3.27
CA VAL A 225 18.92 9.65 -3.87
C VAL A 225 20.34 10.06 -4.25
N SER A 226 20.56 10.34 -5.53
CA SER A 226 21.87 10.79 -5.98
C SER A 226 22.22 12.18 -5.44
N THR A 227 23.50 12.41 -5.11
CA THR A 227 24.02 13.69 -4.62
C THR A 227 23.73 14.85 -5.57
N VAL A 228 23.66 14.59 -6.88
CA VAL A 228 23.28 15.58 -7.90
C VAL A 228 21.87 16.14 -7.69
N THR A 229 20.90 15.31 -7.29
CA THR A 229 19.53 15.74 -6.98
C THR A 229 19.51 16.62 -5.72
N SER A 230 20.32 16.28 -4.71
CA SER A 230 20.41 17.05 -3.46
C SER A 230 20.96 18.47 -3.68
N ILE A 231 21.91 18.65 -4.60
CA ILE A 231 22.47 19.97 -4.96
C ILE A 231 21.42 20.79 -5.71
N ARG A 232 20.70 20.21 -6.68
CA ARG A 232 19.65 20.93 -7.42
C ARG A 232 18.50 21.38 -6.50
N GLN A 233 18.11 20.56 -5.53
CA GLN A 233 17.12 20.96 -4.53
C GLN A 233 17.61 22.11 -3.65
N ARG A 234 18.87 22.06 -3.18
CA ARG A 234 19.49 23.17 -2.42
C ARG A 234 19.59 24.46 -3.22
N VAL A 235 19.93 24.38 -4.51
CA VAL A 235 19.98 25.55 -5.39
C VAL A 235 18.56 26.09 -5.64
N SER A 236 17.57 25.23 -5.87
CA SER A 236 16.18 25.67 -6.07
C SER A 236 15.58 26.30 -4.81
N SER A 237 15.85 25.74 -3.61
CA SER A 237 15.41 26.33 -2.34
C SER A 237 16.10 27.66 -2.08
N TRP A 238 17.40 27.77 -2.41
CA TRP A 238 18.15 29.01 -2.29
C TRP A 238 17.62 30.09 -3.24
N VAL A 239 17.39 29.77 -4.51
CA VAL A 239 16.80 30.69 -5.50
C VAL A 239 15.40 31.15 -5.08
N ASN A 240 14.56 30.26 -4.57
CA ASN A 240 13.24 30.63 -4.06
C ASN A 240 13.33 31.52 -2.80
N SER A 241 14.27 31.25 -1.90
CA SER A 241 14.52 32.11 -0.72
C SER A 241 15.05 33.51 -1.11
N CYS A 242 15.83 33.62 -2.19
CA CYS A 242 16.29 34.89 -2.73
C CYS A 242 15.19 35.67 -3.46
N LYS A 243 14.27 34.99 -4.16
CA LYS A 243 13.11 35.63 -4.80
C LYS A 243 12.12 36.23 -3.78
N ILE A 244 11.92 35.57 -2.63
CA ILE A 244 11.06 36.09 -1.55
C ILE A 244 11.66 37.38 -0.96
N ARG A 245 12.98 37.43 -0.75
CA ARG A 245 13.65 38.65 -0.25
C ARG A 245 13.61 39.84 -1.21
N PHE A 246 13.44 39.61 -2.51
CA PHE A 246 13.35 40.68 -3.50
C PHE A 246 11.96 41.34 -3.56
N TRP A 247 10.91 40.68 -3.05
CA TRP A 247 9.55 41.23 -3.00
C TRP A 247 9.21 41.95 -1.69
N GLU A 248 9.98 41.74 -0.62
CA GLU A 248 9.80 42.43 0.66
C GLU A 248 10.54 43.79 0.75
N GLN A 249 11.13 44.25 -0.36
CA GLN A 249 11.84 45.55 -0.45
C GLN A 249 11.33 46.46 -1.57
N SER A 250 10.09 46.23 -2.06
CA SER A 250 9.42 47.09 -3.06
C SER A 250 8.19 47.76 -2.47
#